data_AF-A0A380BN96-F1
#
_entry.id   AF-A0A380BN96-F1
#
_cell.length_a   1.000
_cell.length_b   1.000
_cell.length_c   1.000
_cell.angle_alpha   90.00
_cell.angle_beta   90.00
_cell.angle_gamma   90.00
#
_symmetry.space_group_name_H-M   'P 1'
#
loop_
_entity.id
_entity.type
_entity.pdbx_description
1 polymer ?
#
loop_
_entity_poly.entity_id
_entity_poly.type
_entity_poly.pdbx_seq_one_letter_code
_entity_poly.pdbx_strand_id
1 'polypeptide(L)'
;MKTAEEIINHLNATGANVYDLSEQLGFGRSTLQGRLKRLMYKVNQEGRWVYTGDPDEEPKDVDVVSKKRMTTAKTTQTVSGVLNVSRDLSIHEALMQLKLVDKGVRTTITIQPEYMEEMKMLATKTRLRLSDLYTLAIYELLEKYHSN
;
A
#
# COMPACT_ATOMS: atom_id res chain seq x y z
N MET A 1 -18.24 -20.74 2.74
CA MET A 1 -17.08 -19.87 2.42
C MET A 1 -17.40 -19.25 1.07
N LYS A 2 -17.13 -17.97 0.83
CA LYS A 2 -17.34 -17.36 -0.49
C LYS A 2 -15.98 -16.98 -1.09
N THR A 3 -15.65 -17.50 -2.26
CA THR A 3 -14.36 -17.25 -2.92
C THR A 3 -14.34 -15.89 -3.62
N ALA A 4 -13.15 -15.43 -4.03
CA ALA A 4 -13.01 -14.19 -4.79
C ALA A 4 -13.84 -14.25 -6.09
N GLU A 5 -13.77 -15.37 -6.81
CA GLU A 5 -14.53 -15.60 -8.04
C GLU A 5 -16.04 -15.49 -7.83
N GLU A 6 -16.58 -16.11 -6.78
CA GLU A 6 -18.02 -16.04 -6.47
C GLU A 6 -18.48 -14.61 -6.17
N ILE A 7 -17.67 -13.83 -5.44
CA ILE A 7 -17.98 -12.43 -5.13
C ILE A 7 -17.91 -11.57 -6.40
N ILE A 8 -16.89 -11.75 -7.24
CA ILE A 8 -16.74 -10.99 -8.48
C ILE A 8 -17.89 -11.31 -9.45
N ASN A 9 -18.22 -12.59 -9.62
CA ASN A 9 -19.34 -13.03 -10.46
C ASN A 9 -20.66 -12.46 -9.96
N HIS A 10 -20.89 -12.46 -8.64
CA HIS A 10 -22.09 -11.86 -8.06
C HIS A 10 -22.17 -10.35 -8.31
N LEU A 11 -21.09 -9.62 -8.07
CA LEU A 11 -21.03 -8.16 -8.29
C LEU A 11 -21.27 -7.81 -9.75
N ASN A 12 -20.67 -8.54 -10.69
CA ASN A 12 -20.80 -8.30 -12.12
C ASN A 12 -22.16 -8.73 -12.68
N ALA A 13 -22.75 -9.82 -12.19
CA ALA A 13 -24.04 -10.32 -12.65
C ALA A 13 -25.23 -9.48 -12.14
N THR A 14 -25.14 -8.99 -10.91
CA THR A 14 -26.23 -8.23 -10.27
C THR A 14 -26.08 -6.72 -10.40
N GLY A 15 -24.88 -6.23 -10.73
CA GLY A 15 -24.56 -4.80 -10.66
C GLY A 15 -24.59 -4.26 -9.22
N ALA A 16 -24.56 -5.15 -8.21
CA ALA A 16 -24.65 -4.77 -6.81
C ALA A 16 -23.45 -3.94 -6.37
N ASN A 17 -23.70 -3.03 -5.44
CA ASN A 17 -22.66 -2.21 -4.85
C ASN A 17 -21.80 -3.06 -3.88
N VAL A 18 -20.48 -3.04 -4.07
CA VAL A 18 -19.51 -3.75 -3.23
C VAL A 18 -19.60 -3.35 -1.75
N TYR A 19 -19.99 -2.11 -1.46
CA TYR A 19 -20.12 -1.60 -0.09
C TYR A 19 -21.33 -2.21 0.61
N ASP A 20 -22.47 -2.27 -0.09
CA ASP A 20 -23.72 -2.85 0.45
C ASP A 20 -23.55 -4.35 0.65
N LEU A 21 -22.89 -5.03 -0.29
CA LEU A 21 -22.52 -6.44 -0.16
C LEU A 21 -21.58 -6.68 1.03
N SER A 22 -20.64 -5.75 1.30
CA SER A 22 -19.74 -5.83 2.45
C SER A 22 -20.50 -5.80 3.77
N GLU A 23 -21.51 -4.92 3.90
CA GLU A 23 -22.34 -4.80 5.11
C GLU A 23 -23.29 -6.00 5.27
N GLN A 24 -23.90 -6.48 4.18
CA GLN A 24 -24.74 -7.69 4.18
C GLN A 24 -23.98 -8.94 4.67
N LEU A 25 -22.68 -9.02 4.36
CA LEU A 25 -21.80 -10.10 4.81
C LEU A 25 -21.25 -9.87 6.24
N GLY A 26 -21.68 -8.80 6.92
CA GLY A 26 -21.31 -8.49 8.30
C GLY A 26 -19.90 -7.92 8.46
N PHE A 27 -19.33 -7.32 7.41
CA PHE A 27 -18.07 -6.58 7.50
C PHE A 27 -18.30 -5.07 7.57
N GLY A 28 -17.27 -4.33 8.00
CA GLY A 28 -17.25 -2.89 7.81
C GLY A 28 -17.35 -2.54 6.33
N ARG A 29 -18.09 -1.48 6.00
CA ARG A 29 -18.46 -1.06 4.64
C ARG A 29 -17.37 -1.13 3.58
N SER A 30 -16.12 -0.76 3.91
CA SER A 30 -14.99 -0.74 2.97
C SER A 30 -14.15 -2.03 2.96
N THR A 31 -14.45 -3.00 3.81
CA THR A 31 -13.62 -4.18 4.04
C THR A 31 -13.54 -5.06 2.80
N LEU A 32 -14.68 -5.40 2.21
CA LEU A 32 -14.73 -6.26 1.02
C LEU A 32 -13.98 -5.61 -0.15
N GLN A 33 -14.21 -4.31 -0.38
CA GLN A 33 -13.50 -3.56 -1.41
C GLN A 33 -11.98 -3.55 -1.18
N GLY A 34 -11.55 -3.35 0.08
CA GLY A 34 -10.13 -3.37 0.43
C GLY A 34 -9.49 -4.74 0.21
N ARG A 35 -10.22 -5.83 0.43
CA ARG A 35 -9.77 -7.20 0.18
C ARG A 35 -9.63 -7.49 -1.31
N LEU A 36 -10.63 -7.12 -2.12
CA LEU A 36 -10.59 -7.24 -3.57
C LEU A 36 -9.41 -6.45 -4.18
N LYS A 37 -9.19 -5.21 -3.71
CA LYS A 37 -8.04 -4.39 -4.14
C LYS A 37 -6.68 -5.01 -3.79
N ARG A 38 -6.55 -5.69 -2.64
CA ARG A 38 -5.31 -6.41 -2.28
C ARG A 38 -5.06 -7.62 -3.17
N LEU A 39 -6.12 -8.23 -3.68
CA LEU A 39 -6.06 -9.29 -4.69
C LEU A 39 -6.04 -8.72 -6.12
N MET A 40 -5.64 -7.46 -6.31
CA MET A 40 -5.50 -6.84 -7.63
C MET A 40 -6.78 -6.76 -8.47
N TYR A 41 -7.96 -6.90 -7.86
CA TYR A 41 -9.24 -6.64 -8.53
C TYR A 41 -9.57 -5.14 -8.52
N LYS A 42 -10.04 -4.62 -9.67
CA LYS A 42 -10.47 -3.23 -9.85
C LYS A 42 -11.70 -3.15 -10.73
N VAL A 43 -12.41 -2.03 -10.64
CA VAL A 43 -13.53 -1.73 -11.53
C VAL A 43 -12.99 -1.15 -12.84
N ASN A 44 -13.40 -1.71 -13.98
CA ASN A 44 -13.06 -1.23 -15.31
C ASN A 44 -13.92 -0.02 -15.72
N GLN A 45 -13.73 0.51 -16.93
CA GLN A 45 -14.49 1.65 -17.45
C GLN A 45 -16.00 1.36 -17.63
N GLU A 46 -16.38 0.09 -17.72
CA GLU A 46 -17.76 -0.38 -17.85
C GLU A 46 -18.45 -0.62 -16.50
N GLY A 47 -17.78 -0.33 -15.39
CA GLY A 47 -18.32 -0.56 -14.05
C GLY A 47 -18.22 -2.01 -13.55
N ARG A 48 -17.48 -2.88 -14.26
CA ARG A 48 -17.30 -4.30 -13.91
C ARG A 48 -15.99 -4.54 -13.16
N TRP A 49 -16.02 -5.42 -12.18
CA TRP A 49 -14.82 -5.87 -11.49
C TRP A 49 -14.02 -6.82 -12.37
N VAL A 50 -12.73 -6.51 -12.56
CA VAL A 50 -11.77 -7.28 -13.34
C VAL A 50 -10.46 -7.40 -12.56
N TYR A 51 -9.77 -8.52 -12.74
CA TYR A 51 -8.42 -8.72 -12.22
C TYR A 51 -7.40 -7.98 -13.09
N THR A 52 -6.47 -7.25 -12.47
CA THR A 52 -5.46 -6.44 -13.20
C THR A 52 -4.03 -6.94 -13.04
N GLY A 53 -3.83 -8.14 -12.47
CA GLY A 53 -2.52 -8.79 -12.37
C GLY A 53 -2.27 -9.77 -13.52
N ASP A 54 -1.30 -10.67 -13.33
CA ASP A 54 -1.02 -11.76 -14.26
C ASP A 54 -2.19 -12.77 -14.31
N PRO A 55 -2.86 -12.97 -15.46
CA PRO A 55 -4.02 -13.87 -15.58
C PRO A 55 -3.75 -15.30 -15.06
N ASP A 56 -2.52 -15.78 -15.15
CA ASP A 56 -2.13 -17.11 -14.68
C ASP A 56 -1.98 -17.19 -13.15
N GLU A 57 -1.87 -16.02 -12.49
CA GLU A 57 -1.77 -15.88 -11.03
C GLU A 57 -3.07 -15.38 -10.38
N GLU A 58 -4.20 -15.38 -11.11
CA GLU A 58 -5.47 -14.87 -10.60
C GLU A 58 -5.93 -15.67 -9.35
N PRO A 59 -6.12 -15.02 -8.18
CA PRO A 59 -6.43 -15.68 -6.93
C PRO A 59 -7.93 -15.99 -6.78
N LYS A 60 -8.49 -16.78 -7.70
CA LYS A 60 -9.93 -17.10 -7.80
C LYS A 60 -10.48 -17.79 -6.57
N ASP A 61 -9.73 -18.75 -6.03
CA ASP A 61 -10.15 -19.61 -4.91
C ASP A 61 -9.93 -18.98 -3.52
N VAL A 62 -9.40 -17.76 -3.45
CA VAL A 62 -9.09 -17.12 -2.18
C VAL A 62 -10.37 -16.73 -1.44
N ASP A 63 -10.51 -17.18 -0.20
CA ASP A 63 -11.62 -16.79 0.66
C ASP A 63 -11.50 -15.31 1.08
N VAL A 64 -12.29 -14.48 0.41
CA VAL A 64 -12.39 -13.03 0.65
C VAL A 64 -13.39 -12.67 1.74
N VAL A 65 -14.12 -13.66 2.30
CA VAL A 65 -15.17 -13.52 3.31
C VAL A 65 -14.74 -14.17 4.64
N SER A 66 -13.53 -14.69 4.75
CA SER A 66 -13.03 -15.19 6.03
C SER A 66 -12.86 -14.05 7.05
N LYS A 67 -13.32 -14.22 8.30
CA LYS A 67 -13.07 -13.24 9.40
C LYS A 67 -11.59 -13.20 9.83
N LYS A 68 -10.78 -14.19 9.44
CA LYS A 68 -9.33 -14.20 9.67
C LYS A 68 -8.66 -13.15 8.78
N ARG A 69 -7.54 -12.58 9.26
CA ARG A 69 -6.71 -11.71 8.41
C ARG A 69 -6.28 -12.51 7.18
N MET A 70 -6.57 -12.01 5.99
CA MET A 70 -6.01 -12.55 4.75
C MET A 70 -4.49 -12.47 4.83
N THR A 71 -3.85 -13.61 5.06
CA THR A 71 -2.41 -13.78 4.93
C THR A 71 -2.14 -14.15 3.47
N THR A 72 -1.90 -13.14 2.63
CA THR A 72 -1.22 -13.41 1.36
C THR A 72 0.22 -13.82 1.70
N ALA A 73 0.70 -14.90 1.10
CA ALA A 73 2.07 -15.35 1.27
C ALA A 73 3.01 -14.21 0.89
N LYS A 74 3.70 -13.63 1.86
CA LYS A 74 4.82 -12.72 1.60
C LYS A 74 5.96 -13.58 1.09
N THR A 75 6.36 -13.40 -0.16
CA THR A 75 7.67 -13.85 -0.64
C THR A 75 8.72 -13.24 0.27
N THR A 76 9.30 -14.06 1.15
CA THR A 76 10.24 -13.65 2.18
C THR A 76 11.62 -14.11 1.73
N GLN A 77 12.48 -13.17 1.31
CA GLN A 77 13.93 -13.40 1.31
C GLN A 77 14.48 -12.82 2.61
N THR A 78 14.96 -13.70 3.47
CA THR A 78 15.55 -13.40 4.78
C THR A 78 17.07 -13.26 4.60
N VAL A 79 17.67 -12.16 5.04
CA VAL A 79 19.11 -12.14 5.37
C VAL A 79 19.28 -11.38 6.69
N SER A 80 19.86 -12.08 7.66
CA SER A 80 20.13 -11.62 9.02
C SER A 80 21.38 -10.74 9.06
N GLY A 81 21.36 -9.67 9.86
CA GLY A 81 22.54 -8.85 10.12
C GLY A 81 22.27 -7.67 11.05
N VAL A 82 22.74 -7.79 12.30
CA VAL A 82 22.75 -6.74 13.33
C VAL A 82 23.67 -5.60 12.90
N LEU A 83 23.25 -4.35 13.03
CA LEU A 83 24.13 -3.18 12.81
C LEU A 83 23.89 -2.11 13.88
N ASN A 84 24.96 -1.84 14.63
CA ASN A 84 25.17 -0.62 15.41
C ASN A 84 25.38 0.55 14.44
N VAL A 85 24.71 1.68 14.67
CA VAL A 85 24.86 2.91 13.88
C VAL A 85 25.75 3.88 14.66
N SER A 86 26.89 4.25 14.07
CA SER A 86 27.78 5.30 14.57
C SER A 86 27.61 6.58 13.73
N ARG A 87 27.93 7.73 14.32
CA ARG A 87 27.24 9.02 14.16
C ARG A 87 27.75 9.98 13.06
N ASP A 88 28.46 9.53 12.04
CA ASP A 88 29.09 10.44 11.05
C ASP A 88 28.92 9.96 9.59
N LEU A 89 27.74 10.15 8.98
CA LEU A 89 27.50 9.70 7.60
C LEU A 89 26.71 10.73 6.79
N SER A 90 27.18 10.98 5.56
CA SER A 90 26.62 11.93 4.60
C SER A 90 25.20 11.54 4.17
N ILE A 91 24.40 12.49 3.65
CA ILE A 91 22.99 12.29 3.23
C ILE A 91 22.79 11.02 2.38
N HIS A 92 23.77 10.69 1.53
CA HIS A 92 23.74 9.47 0.71
C HIS A 92 23.88 8.18 1.54
N GLU A 93 24.72 8.19 2.57
CA GLU A 93 24.93 7.06 3.47
C GLU A 93 23.77 6.91 4.47
N ALA A 94 23.18 8.03 4.93
CA ALA A 94 21.94 8.01 5.72
C ALA A 94 20.78 7.36 4.93
N LEU A 95 20.69 7.64 3.62
CA LEU A 95 19.76 7.00 2.69
C LEU A 95 20.01 5.49 2.54
N MET A 96 21.27 5.07 2.45
CA MET A 96 21.63 3.64 2.35
C MET A 96 21.40 2.87 3.67
N GLN A 97 21.35 3.58 4.80
CA GLN A 97 21.13 3.00 6.13
C GLN A 97 19.69 3.05 6.62
N LEU A 98 18.80 3.79 5.95
CA LEU A 98 17.37 3.77 6.20
C LEU A 98 16.81 2.38 5.90
N LYS A 99 16.76 1.53 6.93
CA LYS A 99 16.05 0.24 6.91
C LYS A 99 14.54 0.52 6.84
N LEU A 100 14.03 0.74 5.62
CA LEU A 100 12.59 0.93 5.31
C LEU A 100 11.71 -0.32 5.59
N VAL A 101 12.24 -1.33 6.29
CA VAL A 101 11.64 -2.65 6.48
C VAL A 101 11.12 -2.86 7.91
N ASP A 102 11.55 -2.04 8.88
CA ASP A 102 10.93 -2.06 10.20
C ASP A 102 9.56 -1.40 10.15
N LYS A 103 8.61 -1.93 10.92
CA LYS A 103 7.18 -1.60 10.93
C LYS A 103 6.95 -0.08 10.96
N GLY A 104 6.94 0.52 9.78
CA GLY A 104 6.68 1.93 9.62
C GLY A 104 5.28 2.23 10.10
N VAL A 105 5.15 3.20 11.00
CA VAL A 105 3.86 3.81 11.27
C VAL A 105 3.46 4.53 9.98
N ARG A 106 2.41 4.04 9.32
CA ARG A 106 1.87 4.71 8.16
C ARG A 106 1.17 5.97 8.63
N THR A 107 1.81 7.11 8.40
CA THR A 107 1.25 8.43 8.69
C THR A 107 0.73 9.04 7.40
N THR A 108 -0.49 9.55 7.43
CA THR A 108 -1.02 10.43 6.38
C THR A 108 -0.72 11.87 6.78
N ILE A 109 -0.03 12.59 5.90
CA ILE A 109 0.22 14.02 6.04
C ILE A 109 -0.64 14.76 5.01
N THR A 110 -1.27 15.84 5.44
CA THR A 110 -1.95 16.78 4.53
C THR A 110 -0.96 17.88 4.19
N ILE A 111 -0.74 18.08 2.90
CA ILE A 111 0.13 19.14 2.37
C ILE A 111 -0.69 20.04 1.46
N GLN A 112 -0.27 21.30 1.33
CA GLN A 112 -0.90 22.23 0.39
C GLN A 112 -0.60 21.79 -1.05
N PRO A 113 -1.53 22.00 -2.00
CA PRO A 113 -1.39 21.54 -3.39
C PRO A 113 -0.11 22.05 -4.08
N GLU A 114 0.32 23.27 -3.76
CA GLU A 114 1.47 23.93 -4.37
C GLU A 114 2.76 23.16 -4.08
N TYR A 115 2.96 22.73 -2.84
CA TYR A 115 4.11 21.93 -2.43
C TYR A 115 4.06 20.50 -2.99
N MET A 116 2.87 19.97 -3.26
CA MET A 116 2.72 18.65 -3.87
C MET A 116 3.24 18.61 -5.31
N GLU A 117 2.95 19.64 -6.09
CA GLU A 117 3.42 19.73 -7.48
C GLU A 117 4.94 19.91 -7.55
N GLU A 118 5.53 20.71 -6.65
CA GLU A 118 6.99 20.83 -6.54
C GLU A 118 7.66 19.49 -6.18
N MET A 119 7.09 18.75 -5.23
CA MET A 119 7.60 17.42 -4.83
C MET A 119 7.50 16.40 -5.96
N LYS A 120 6.46 16.47 -6.82
CA LYS A 120 6.35 15.59 -8.01
C LYS A 120 7.42 15.92 -9.05
N MET A 121 7.71 17.20 -9.28
CA MET A 121 8.79 17.59 -10.18
C MET A 121 10.14 17.10 -9.65
N LEU A 122 10.38 17.26 -8.34
CA LEU A 122 11.59 16.78 -7.69
C LEU A 122 11.73 15.26 -7.75
N ALA A 123 10.62 14.52 -7.57
CA ALA A 123 10.59 13.06 -7.69
C ALA A 123 11.02 12.61 -9.09
N THR A 124 10.53 13.30 -10.12
CA THR A 124 10.87 13.01 -11.52
C THR A 124 12.36 13.27 -11.78
N LYS A 125 12.89 14.40 -11.31
CA LYS A 125 14.30 14.79 -11.50
C LYS A 125 15.27 13.85 -10.77
N THR A 126 14.92 13.44 -9.56
CA THR A 126 15.79 12.63 -8.69
C THR A 126 15.58 11.13 -8.84
N ARG A 127 14.51 10.72 -9.54
CA ARG A 127 14.04 9.32 -9.65
C ARG A 127 13.73 8.68 -8.29
N LEU A 128 13.43 9.48 -7.28
CA LEU A 128 13.00 9.03 -5.96
C LEU A 128 11.49 8.92 -5.90
N ARG A 129 10.98 8.04 -5.03
CA ARG A 129 9.55 7.99 -4.74
C ARG A 129 9.18 9.19 -3.88
N LEU A 130 7.95 9.68 -4.03
CA LEU A 130 7.41 10.76 -3.19
C LEU A 130 7.53 10.45 -1.68
N SER A 131 7.33 9.19 -1.28
CA SER A 131 7.50 8.74 0.12
C SER A 131 8.91 9.02 0.64
N ASP A 132 9.92 8.79 -0.20
CA ASP A 132 11.32 8.89 0.18
C ASP A 132 11.69 10.37 0.30
N LEU A 133 11.19 11.21 -0.61
CA LEU A 133 11.31 12.66 -0.54
C LEU A 133 10.64 13.26 0.71
N TYR A 134 9.45 12.80 1.09
CA TYR A 134 8.81 13.25 2.34
C TYR A 134 9.61 12.83 3.57
N THR A 135 10.17 11.62 3.55
CA THR A 135 11.02 11.14 4.65
C THR A 135 12.27 12.01 4.78
N LEU A 136 12.90 12.36 3.66
CA LEU A 136 14.05 13.27 3.62
C LEU A 136 13.70 14.67 4.15
N ALA A 137 12.60 15.25 3.68
CA ALA A 137 12.18 16.57 4.13
C ALA A 137 11.88 16.61 5.65
N ILE A 138 11.26 15.54 6.18
CA ILE A 138 11.03 15.41 7.62
C ILE A 138 12.36 15.25 8.37
N TYR A 139 13.29 14.44 7.86
CA TYR A 139 14.61 14.26 8.46
C TYR A 139 15.38 15.58 8.53
N GLU A 140 15.48 16.32 7.42
CA GLU A 140 16.16 17.63 7.38
C GLU A 140 15.51 18.64 8.34
N LEU A 141 14.17 18.63 8.43
CA LEU A 141 13.45 19.46 9.39
C LEU A 141 13.82 19.07 10.83
N LEU A 142 13.81 17.78 11.15
CA LEU A 142 14.17 17.30 12.48
C LEU A 142 15.61 17.66 12.83
N GLU A 143 16.57 17.47 11.93
CA GLU A 143 17.97 17.82 12.13
C GLU A 143 18.17 19.32 12.39
N LYS A 144 17.49 20.17 11.60
CA LYS A 144 17.55 21.63 11.73
C LYS A 144 17.03 22.15 13.08
N TYR A 145 16.05 21.47 13.67
CA TYR A 145 15.38 21.93 14.89
C TYR A 145 15.70 21.08 16.15
N HIS A 146 16.31 19.91 16.02
CA HIS A 146 16.80 19.09 17.15
C HIS A 146 18.27 19.35 17.49
N SER A 147 19.04 20.00 16.60
CA SER A 147 20.40 20.44 16.92
C SER A 147 20.35 21.70 17.78
N ASN A 148 20.03 21.53 19.07
CA ASN A 148 20.24 22.48 20.17
C ASN A 148 20.98 21.75 21.29
#